data_AF-A0A5N8ZFI1-F1
#
_entry.id   AF-A0A5N8ZFI1-F1
#
_cell.length_a   1.000
_cell.length_b   1.000
_cell.length_c   1.000
_cell.angle_alpha   90.00
_cell.angle_beta   90.00
_cell.angle_gamma   90.00
#
_symmetry.space_group_name_H-M   'P 1'
#
loop_
_entity.id
_entity.type
_entity.pdbx_description
1 polymer ?
#
loop_
_entity_poly.entity_id
_entity_poly.type
_entity_poly.pdbx_seq_one_letter_code
_entity_poly.pdbx_strand_id
1 'polypeptide(L)' 'MEENNTPNADDLINVNNTVILTNLPEGQKIKLRDGSTAEVTANPRDGGWVFIKVLESPDDPSSVGSEDMAFATDVIGLVD' A
#
# COMPACT_ATOMS: atom_id res chain seq x y z
N MET A 1 -8.35 13.42 26.26
CA MET A 1 -7.35 13.76 25.24
C MET A 1 -7.14 12.48 24.47
N GLU A 2 -7.86 12.29 23.38
CA GLU A 2 -7.68 11.11 22.52
C GLU A 2 -6.36 11.32 21.79
N GLU A 3 -5.35 10.52 22.13
CA GLU A 3 -4.11 10.45 21.39
C GLU A 3 -4.46 9.94 19.99
N ASN A 4 -4.29 10.81 18.99
CA ASN A 4 -4.35 10.45 17.58
C ASN A 4 -3.19 9.48 17.32
N ASN A 5 -3.47 8.19 17.52
CA ASN A 5 -2.55 7.10 17.28
C ASN A 5 -2.54 6.83 15.77
N THR A 6 -1.90 7.73 15.01
CA THR A 6 -1.55 7.44 13.63
C THR A 6 -0.58 6.26 13.66
N PRO A 7 -0.94 5.10 13.09
CA PRO A 7 -0.05 3.94 13.09
C PRO A 7 1.25 4.32 12.40
N ASN A 8 2.40 4.04 13.03
CA ASN A 8 3.67 4.20 12.36
C ASN A 8 3.77 3.13 11.26
N ALA A 9 4.42 3.44 10.14
CA ALA A 9 4.63 2.51 9.04
C ALA A 9 5.24 1.16 9.51
N ASP A 10 6.10 1.22 10.53
CA ASP A 10 6.71 0.04 11.15
C ASP A 10 5.72 -0.90 11.85
N ASP A 11 4.61 -0.37 12.38
CA ASP A 11 3.57 -1.18 13.05
C ASP A 11 2.71 -1.96 12.05
N LEU A 12 2.78 -1.61 10.77
CA LEU A 12 2.05 -2.27 9.69
C LEU A 12 2.85 -3.42 9.07
N ILE A 13 4.10 -3.67 9.48
CA ILE A 13 4.95 -4.74 8.93
C ILE A 13 5.08 -5.88 9.95
N ASN A 14 4.45 -7.02 9.68
CA ASN A 14 4.65 -8.24 10.49
C ASN A 14 6.05 -8.86 10.21
N VAL A 15 6.54 -9.69 11.13
CA VAL A 15 7.84 -10.42 11.17
C VAL A 15 8.15 -11.26 9.91
N ASN A 16 7.21 -11.34 8.96
CA ASN A 16 7.31 -12.02 7.66
C ASN A 16 7.26 -11.06 6.45
N ASN A 17 7.59 -9.77 6.61
CA ASN A 17 7.47 -8.74 5.56
C ASN A 17 6.03 -8.61 5.00
N THR A 18 5.03 -8.91 5.81
CA THR A 18 3.62 -8.82 5.41
C THR A 18 3.05 -7.48 5.87
N VAL A 19 2.59 -6.67 4.93
CA VAL A 19 1.94 -5.39 5.24
C VAL A 19 0.49 -5.65 5.67
N ILE A 20 0.10 -5.15 6.85
CA ILE A 20 -1.26 -5.24 7.36
C ILE A 20 -2.12 -4.21 6.62
N LEU A 21 -2.81 -4.64 5.57
CA LEU A 21 -3.65 -3.76 4.76
C LEU A 21 -4.85 -3.19 5.52
N THR A 22 -5.33 -3.85 6.58
CA THR A 22 -6.57 -3.45 7.29
C THR A 22 -6.51 -2.03 7.86
N ASN A 23 -5.32 -1.53 8.20
CA ASN A 23 -5.14 -0.22 8.81
C ASN A 23 -4.28 0.74 7.95
N LEU A 24 -4.17 0.43 6.66
CA LEU A 24 -3.41 1.23 5.71
C LEU A 24 -4.19 2.52 5.36
N PRO A 25 -3.62 3.72 5.60
CA PRO A 25 -4.33 4.96 5.31
C PRO A 25 -4.35 5.27 3.80
N GLU A 26 -5.39 5.98 3.36
CA GLU A 26 -5.42 6.58 2.02
C GLU A 26 -4.31 7.64 1.90
N GLY A 27 -3.66 7.70 0.75
CA GLY A 27 -2.46 8.49 0.51
C GLY A 27 -1.15 7.79 0.91
N GLN A 28 -1.21 6.63 1.59
CA GLN A 28 0.00 5.86 1.88
C GLN A 28 0.61 5.33 0.59
N LYS A 29 1.91 5.54 0.42
CA LYS A 29 2.65 4.91 -0.67
C LYS A 29 3.11 3.52 -0.25
N ILE A 30 2.94 2.58 -1.17
CA ILE A 30 3.31 1.19 -1.00
C ILE A 30 4.22 0.72 -2.12
N LYS A 31 5.02 -0.28 -1.81
CA LYS A 31 5.86 -0.97 -2.77
C LYS A 31 5.25 -2.32 -3.09
N LEU A 32 5.14 -2.59 -4.39
CA LEU A 32 4.63 -3.83 -4.94
C LEU A 32 5.78 -4.79 -5.26
N ARG A 33 5.45 -6.08 -5.32
CA ARG A 33 6.40 -7.18 -5.55
C ARG A 33 7.08 -7.14 -6.92
N ASP A 34 6.39 -6.60 -7.92
CA ASP A 34 6.90 -6.33 -9.27
C ASP A 34 7.95 -5.19 -9.30
N GLY A 35 8.14 -4.49 -8.17
CA GLY A 35 9.04 -3.35 -8.05
C GLY A 35 8.36 -2.00 -8.32
N SER A 36 7.08 -2.01 -8.71
CA SER A 36 6.27 -0.82 -8.87
C SER A 36 6.00 -0.14 -7.51
N THR A 37 5.78 1.17 -7.54
CA THR A 37 5.26 1.91 -6.39
C THR A 37 3.90 2.49 -6.73
N ALA A 38 3.02 2.48 -5.73
CA ALA A 38 1.66 2.95 -5.89
C ALA A 38 1.19 3.66 -4.62
N GLU A 39 0.21 4.54 -4.76
CA GLU A 39 -0.43 5.26 -3.66
C GLU A 39 -1.80 4.67 -3.39
N VAL A 40 -2.15 4.43 -2.13
CA VAL A 40 -3.47 3.92 -1.75
C VAL A 40 -4.52 5.00 -1.96
N THR A 41 -5.47 4.78 -2.87
CA THR A 41 -6.57 5.71 -3.12
C THR A 41 -7.81 5.40 -2.30
N ALA A 42 -8.03 4.11 -1.97
CA ALA A 42 -9.12 3.68 -1.10
C ALA A 42 -8.80 2.32 -0.45
N ASN A 43 -9.28 2.12 0.78
CA ASN A 43 -9.07 0.88 1.51
C ASN A 43 -10.40 0.32 2.07
N PRO A 44 -10.91 -0.80 1.53
CA PRO A 44 -12.11 -1.47 2.07
C PRO A 44 -11.90 -2.12 3.44
N ARG A 45 -10.64 -2.22 3.90
CA ARG A 45 -10.22 -2.83 5.17
C ARG A 45 -10.62 -4.31 5.31
N ASP A 46 -10.73 -5.02 4.18
CA ASP A 46 -11.02 -6.46 4.20
C ASP A 46 -9.78 -7.34 4.51
N GLY A 47 -8.58 -6.75 4.42
CA GLY A 47 -7.30 -7.42 4.69
C GLY A 47 -6.64 -8.11 3.49
N GLY A 48 -7.29 -8.13 2.34
CA GLY A 48 -6.82 -8.61 1.05
C GLY A 48 -6.75 -7.51 -0.01
N TRP A 49 -7.86 -6.77 -0.17
CA TRP A 49 -8.13 -5.64 -1.07
C TRP A 49 -7.55 -4.26 -0.69
N VAL A 50 -6.75 -3.59 -1.56
CA VAL A 50 -6.64 -2.11 -1.56
C VAL A 50 -6.68 -1.52 -2.97
N PHE A 51 -7.34 -0.37 -3.12
CA PHE A 51 -7.30 0.43 -4.35
C PHE A 51 -6.08 1.32 -4.33
N ILE A 52 -5.39 1.37 -5.46
CA ILE A 52 -4.12 2.07 -5.60
C ILE A 52 -4.09 2.88 -6.89
N LYS A 53 -3.20 3.86 -6.92
CA LYS A 53 -2.81 4.59 -8.13
C LYS A 53 -1.33 4.37 -8.37
N VAL A 54 -0.98 3.84 -9.54
CA VAL A 54 0.42 3.55 -9.89
C VAL A 54 1.19 4.86 -10.01
N LEU A 55 2.28 4.99 -9.23
CA LEU A 55 3.17 6.13 -9.27
C LEU A 55 4.39 5.86 -10.14
N GLU A 56 4.95 4.65 -10.04
CA GLU A 56 6.07 4.19 -10.86
C GLU A 56 5.86 2.71 -11.19
N SER A 57 6.10 2.34 -12.44
CA SER A 57 6.15 0.93 -12.88
C SER A 57 7.33 0.77 -13.84
N PRO A 58 8.41 0.08 -13.42
CA PRO A 58 9.58 -0.14 -14.28
C PRO A 58 9.28 -1.01 -15.50
N ASP A 59 8.40 -1.99 -15.32
CA ASP A 59 8.04 -2.97 -16.34
C ASP A 59 6.96 -2.44 -17.29
N ASP A 60 6.09 -1.54 -16.81
CA ASP A 60 5.08 -0.87 -17.64
C ASP A 60 4.90 0.62 -17.28
N PRO A 61 5.76 1.50 -17.82
CA PRO A 61 5.66 2.94 -17.59
C PRO A 61 4.34 3.56 -18.07
N SER A 62 3.58 2.89 -18.93
CA SER A 62 2.29 3.41 -19.43
C SER A 62 1.16 3.31 -18.41
N SER A 63 1.31 2.44 -17.41
CA SER A 63 0.37 2.28 -16.31
C SER A 63 0.48 3.39 -15.26
N VAL A 64 1.56 4.19 -15.26
CA VAL A 64 1.76 5.31 -14.34
C VAL A 64 0.61 6.32 -14.46
N GLY A 65 -0.03 6.60 -13.32
CA GLY A 65 -1.19 7.49 -13.21
C GLY A 65 -2.54 6.80 -13.33
N SER A 66 -2.58 5.50 -13.65
CA SER A 66 -3.81 4.70 -13.68
C SER A 66 -4.18 4.20 -12.28
N GLU A 67 -5.47 4.00 -12.05
CA GLU A 67 -6.00 3.35 -10.85
C GLU A 67 -6.05 1.84 -11.05
N ASP A 68 -5.63 1.08 -10.05
CA ASP A 68 -5.59 -0.38 -10.05
C ASP A 68 -5.91 -0.94 -8.64
N MET A 69 -5.96 -2.25 -8.49
CA MET A 69 -6.14 -2.94 -7.22
C MET A 69 -4.93 -3.80 -6.88
N ALA A 70 -4.36 -3.59 -5.70
CA ALA A 70 -3.27 -4.43 -5.19
C ALA A 70 -3.80 -5.42 -4.15
N PHE A 71 -3.34 -6.66 -4.25
CA PHE A 71 -3.64 -7.69 -3.27
C PHE A 71 -2.59 -7.72 -2.15
N ALA A 72 -2.98 -8.13 -0.94
CA ALA A 72 -2.12 -8.18 0.24
C ALA A 72 -0.78 -8.89 0.03
N THR A 73 -0.72 -9.91 -0.83
CA THR A 73 0.53 -10.65 -1.10
C THR A 73 1.49 -9.92 -2.03
N ASP A 74 0.98 -8.95 -2.78
CA ASP A 74 1.76 -8.14 -3.72
C ASP A 74 2.37 -6.94 -3.03
N VAL A 75 1.77 -6.48 -1.93
CA VAL A 75 2.31 -5.40 -1.11
C VAL A 75 3.46 -5.92 -0.23
N ILE A 76 4.68 -5.52 -0.57
CA ILE A 76 5.91 -6.01 0.09
C ILE A 76 6.51 -5.00 1.08
N GLY A 77 5.97 -3.78 1.14
CA GLY A 77 6.45 -2.76 2.07
C GLY A 77 5.78 -1.40 1.85
N LEU A 78 6.06 -0.49 2.77
CA LEU A 78 5.64 0.90 2.72
C LEU A 78 6.78 1.78 2.19
N VAL A 79 6.40 2.91 1.60
CA VAL A 79 7.33 3.94 1.11
C VAL A 79 6.96 5.25 1.80
N ASP A 80 7.97 5.94 2.34
CA ASP A 80 7.83 7.28 2.92
C ASP A 80 7.80 8.38 1.85
#